data_AF-A0A518DZP9-F1
#
_entry.id   AF-A0A518DZP9-F1
#
_cell.length_a   1.000
_cell.length_b   1.000
_cell.length_c   1.000
_cell.angle_alpha   90.00
_cell.angle_beta   90.00
_cell.angle_gamma   90.00
#
_symmetry.space_group_name_H-M   'P 1'
#
loop_
_entity.id
_entity.type
_entity.pdbx_description
1 polymer ?
#
loop_
_entity_poly.entity_id
_entity_poly.type
_entity_poly.pdbx_seq_one_letter_code
_entity_poly.pdbx_strand_id
1 'polypeptide(L)'
;MPSSYNLQPTETPSGIATCTNCGAEGEPSAEAWCRQCGFYPALGSCIEIAPAEVETSEDEEETAPIPENLLQHLMQMPAWMWALIGCSLSGIVVAVAGRLLTGEGSFARMAWAFGQLGLALVVVMTAQLWALLIALKHDVKYGPFDFLGKPIAIWFPTFAELPATCARVGLALVGLSGMFGALVVVGGIPYHWLWEYEPAQKKNPNLLKEIVKNADELAKYSGESSSDSLEDAVSDFAGEVEDKDDKEAYLDSLAEDLRRSLTGKEEIDPRPESLNCLIVGYRVHTKGDNQGKLKTLLVASPVKQKLRIVAMVSEGFDQPVSEFDSQTVGDQLLEELRQIGRSEAVVRNPYTAEWVKPVLACNIKFASWLDGTQLLNPAFDRLVKDFRRR
;
A
#
# COMPACT_ATOMS: atom_id res chain seq x y z
N MET A 1 9.90 -2.06 -65.61
CA MET A 1 8.63 -1.30 -65.57
C MET A 1 7.93 -1.68 -64.28
N PRO A 2 7.88 -0.79 -63.27
CA PRO A 2 7.31 -1.14 -61.97
C PRO A 2 5.79 -0.97 -62.00
N SER A 3 5.11 -2.00 -61.50
CA SER A 3 3.65 -2.08 -61.36
C SER A 3 3.20 -1.17 -60.22
N SER A 4 2.46 -0.13 -60.55
CA SER A 4 1.78 0.77 -59.62
C SER A 4 0.63 0.05 -58.92
N TYR A 5 0.76 -0.19 -57.62
CA TYR A 5 -0.34 -0.67 -56.78
C TYR A 5 -1.25 0.49 -56.41
N ASN A 6 -2.46 0.50 -56.97
CA ASN A 6 -3.54 1.38 -56.59
C ASN A 6 -4.08 0.95 -55.22
N LEU A 7 -3.80 1.72 -54.17
CA LEU A 7 -4.51 1.63 -52.90
C LEU A 7 -5.88 2.29 -53.08
N GLN A 8 -6.92 1.49 -53.26
CA GLN A 8 -8.29 1.97 -53.10
C GLN A 8 -8.55 2.22 -51.60
N PRO A 9 -9.11 3.38 -51.21
CA PRO A 9 -9.55 3.60 -49.86
C PRO A 9 -10.71 2.64 -49.54
N THR A 10 -10.51 1.77 -48.56
CA THR A 10 -11.59 1.00 -47.93
C THR A 10 -12.55 1.97 -47.26
N GLU A 11 -13.74 2.11 -47.82
CA GLU A 11 -14.88 2.79 -47.19
C GLU A 11 -15.20 2.09 -45.86
N THR A 12 -14.82 2.72 -44.75
CA THR A 12 -15.22 2.29 -43.42
C THR A 12 -16.72 2.54 -43.28
N PRO A 13 -17.56 1.51 -43.01
CA PRO A 13 -18.99 1.70 -42.86
C PRO A 13 -19.25 2.68 -41.72
N SER A 14 -19.84 3.84 -42.06
CA SER A 14 -20.16 4.94 -41.17
C SER A 14 -21.37 4.61 -40.29
N GLY A 15 -21.28 3.52 -39.52
CA GLY A 15 -22.21 3.21 -38.46
C GLY A 15 -21.80 3.96 -37.20
N ILE A 16 -22.69 4.77 -36.65
CA ILE A 16 -22.50 5.48 -35.38
C ILE A 16 -22.24 4.41 -34.31
N ALA A 17 -20.98 4.23 -33.91
CA ALA A 17 -20.62 3.24 -32.91
C ALA A 17 -21.05 3.75 -31.52
N THR A 18 -22.04 3.09 -30.92
CA THR A 18 -22.49 3.38 -29.55
C THR A 18 -21.57 2.72 -28.53
N CYS A 19 -21.37 3.34 -27.36
CA CYS A 19 -20.59 2.75 -26.26
C CYS A 19 -21.20 1.40 -25.83
N THR A 20 -20.42 0.32 -25.80
CA THR A 20 -20.89 -1.02 -25.43
C THR A 20 -21.33 -1.16 -23.98
N ASN A 21 -20.91 -0.24 -23.09
CA ASN A 21 -21.25 -0.30 -21.67
C ASN A 21 -22.49 0.53 -21.31
N CYS A 22 -22.55 1.80 -21.74
CA CYS A 22 -23.66 2.70 -21.38
C CYS A 22 -24.59 3.08 -22.55
N GLY A 23 -24.30 2.63 -23.78
CA GLY A 23 -25.12 2.94 -24.95
C GLY A 23 -25.00 4.37 -25.48
N ALA A 24 -24.07 5.18 -24.94
CA ALA A 24 -23.88 6.56 -25.38
C ALA A 24 -23.59 6.66 -26.89
N GLU A 25 -24.30 7.57 -27.57
CA GLU A 25 -24.03 7.94 -28.96
C GLU A 25 -22.86 8.92 -29.04
N GLY A 26 -21.87 8.61 -29.86
CA GLY A 26 -20.72 9.48 -30.13
C GLY A 26 -19.59 8.66 -30.72
N GLU A 27 -18.89 9.19 -31.74
CA GLU A 27 -17.77 8.49 -32.38
C GLU A 27 -16.74 8.09 -31.32
N PRO A 28 -16.62 6.79 -30.99
CA PRO A 28 -15.46 6.30 -30.30
C PRO A 28 -14.38 6.34 -31.36
N SER A 29 -13.59 7.42 -31.39
CA SER A 29 -12.28 7.29 -32.02
C SER A 29 -11.64 6.07 -31.36
N ALA A 30 -10.95 5.22 -32.12
CA ALA A 30 -10.41 3.94 -31.62
C ALA A 30 -9.43 4.09 -30.42
N GLU A 31 -9.22 5.32 -29.95
CA GLU A 31 -8.33 5.76 -28.88
C GLU A 31 -9.08 6.51 -27.74
N ALA A 32 -10.41 6.71 -27.84
CA ALA A 32 -11.21 7.44 -26.86
C ALA A 32 -12.02 6.52 -25.94
N TRP A 33 -11.77 6.63 -24.64
CA TRP A 33 -12.63 6.15 -23.56
C TRP A 33 -14.01 6.85 -23.57
N CYS A 34 -15.05 6.18 -23.09
CA CYS A 34 -16.40 6.74 -23.05
C CYS A 34 -16.49 7.86 -22.00
N ARG A 35 -16.81 9.10 -22.42
CA ARG A 35 -16.93 10.25 -21.50
C ARG A 35 -18.10 10.19 -20.53
N GLN A 36 -19.12 9.35 -20.79
CA GLN A 36 -20.26 9.22 -19.89
C GLN A 36 -20.03 8.23 -18.75
N CYS A 37 -19.46 7.06 -19.05
CA CYS A 37 -19.29 5.99 -18.05
C CYS A 37 -17.84 5.63 -17.75
N GLY A 38 -16.87 6.24 -18.44
CA GLY A 38 -15.45 5.99 -18.27
C GLY A 38 -14.96 4.66 -18.85
N PHE A 39 -15.80 3.95 -19.61
CA PHE A 39 -15.46 2.66 -20.19
C PHE A 39 -14.34 2.77 -21.23
N TYR A 40 -13.28 1.96 -21.07
CA TYR A 40 -12.16 1.89 -22.00
C TYR A 40 -12.07 0.50 -22.64
N PRO A 41 -12.36 0.36 -23.95
CA PRO A 41 -12.47 -0.95 -24.61
C PRO A 41 -11.20 -1.80 -24.51
N ALA A 42 -10.01 -1.17 -24.55
CA ALA A 42 -8.74 -1.88 -24.48
C ALA A 42 -8.41 -2.44 -23.08
N LEU A 43 -9.07 -1.95 -22.01
CA LEU A 43 -8.90 -2.45 -20.65
C LEU A 43 -10.07 -3.34 -20.19
N GLY A 44 -11.18 -3.37 -20.95
CA GLY A 44 -12.38 -4.11 -20.56
C GLY A 44 -13.01 -3.62 -19.24
N SER A 45 -12.67 -2.43 -18.77
CA SER A 45 -13.10 -1.90 -17.47
C SER A 45 -13.51 -0.43 -17.54
N CYS A 46 -14.32 0.01 -16.58
CA CYS A 46 -14.69 1.41 -16.39
C CYS A 46 -13.66 2.09 -15.49
N ILE A 47 -13.08 3.18 -15.98
CA ILE A 47 -12.32 4.10 -15.14
C ILE A 47 -13.34 4.97 -14.45
N GLU A 48 -13.35 5.04 -13.12
CA GLU A 48 -14.15 6.03 -12.41
C GLU A 48 -13.72 7.42 -12.88
N ILE A 49 -14.54 8.03 -13.74
CA ILE A 49 -14.55 9.47 -13.96
C ILE A 49 -14.93 10.02 -12.59
N ALA A 50 -13.97 10.56 -11.85
CA ALA A 50 -14.31 11.49 -10.79
C ALA A 50 -15.27 12.49 -11.48
N PRO A 51 -16.54 12.59 -11.01
CA PRO A 51 -17.54 13.44 -11.66
C PRO A 51 -16.82 14.72 -11.95
N ALA A 52 -16.81 15.17 -13.21
CA ALA A 52 -16.12 16.38 -13.59
C ALA A 52 -16.57 17.44 -12.58
N GLU A 53 -15.73 17.67 -11.56
CA GLU A 53 -15.80 18.83 -10.73
C GLU A 53 -15.68 19.87 -11.80
N VAL A 54 -16.83 20.49 -12.06
CA VAL A 54 -16.96 21.57 -13.00
C VAL A 54 -15.70 22.37 -12.78
N GLU A 55 -14.85 22.41 -13.80
CA GLU A 55 -13.79 23.38 -13.89
C GLU A 55 -14.54 24.72 -13.94
N THR A 56 -15.13 25.13 -12.80
CA THR A 56 -15.19 26.51 -12.40
C THR A 56 -13.76 26.91 -12.61
N SER A 57 -13.57 27.68 -13.67
CA SER A 57 -12.38 28.46 -13.90
C SER A 57 -11.72 28.71 -12.56
N GLU A 58 -10.47 28.29 -12.44
CA GLU A 58 -9.54 28.84 -11.47
C GLU A 58 -9.37 30.34 -11.81
N ASP A 59 -10.47 31.10 -11.79
CA ASP A 59 -10.51 32.53 -11.61
C ASP A 59 -9.83 32.70 -10.26
N GLU A 60 -8.55 33.03 -10.34
CA GLU A 60 -7.71 33.59 -9.31
C GLU A 60 -8.43 33.61 -7.97
N GLU A 61 -8.28 32.53 -7.20
CA GLU A 61 -8.61 32.54 -5.79
C GLU A 61 -7.66 33.57 -5.18
N GLU A 62 -8.10 34.83 -5.22
CA GLU A 62 -7.42 36.02 -4.78
C GLU A 62 -7.03 35.72 -3.34
N THR A 63 -5.77 35.30 -3.15
CA THR A 63 -5.25 34.85 -1.87
C THR A 63 -5.54 35.95 -0.87
N ALA A 64 -6.60 35.75 -0.08
CA ALA A 64 -7.04 36.74 0.89
C ALA A 64 -5.81 37.07 1.75
N PRO A 65 -5.40 38.35 1.83
CA PRO A 65 -4.17 38.72 2.50
C PRO A 65 -4.21 38.15 3.91
N ILE A 66 -3.19 37.36 4.25
CA ILE A 66 -3.05 36.75 5.58
C ILE A 66 -3.15 37.92 6.57
N PRO A 67 -4.17 37.94 7.45
CA PRO A 67 -4.42 39.08 8.30
C PRO A 67 -3.18 39.31 9.17
N GLU A 68 -2.59 40.51 9.07
CA GLU A 68 -1.32 40.88 9.71
C GLU A 68 -1.36 40.78 11.25
N ASN A 69 -2.54 40.55 11.85
CA ASN A 69 -2.74 40.45 13.29
C ASN A 69 -3.62 39.23 13.69
N LEU A 70 -3.07 38.01 13.57
CA LEU A 70 -3.70 36.79 14.11
C LEU A 70 -4.12 36.92 15.59
N LEU A 71 -3.34 37.65 16.40
CA LEU A 71 -3.63 37.86 17.82
C LEU A 71 -4.93 38.67 18.02
N GLN A 72 -5.19 39.66 17.17
CA GLN A 72 -6.39 40.48 17.24
C GLN A 72 -7.63 39.66 16.92
N HIS A 73 -7.55 38.77 15.92
CA HIS A 73 -8.62 37.83 15.60
C HIS A 73 -8.83 36.79 16.71
N LEU A 74 -7.77 36.32 17.36
CA LEU A 74 -7.86 35.39 18.48
C LEU A 74 -8.61 36.01 19.67
N MET A 75 -8.35 37.28 19.99
CA MET A 75 -9.04 37.98 21.09
C MET A 75 -10.53 38.25 20.80
N GLN A 76 -10.96 38.26 19.54
CA GLN A 76 -12.36 38.43 19.15
C GLN A 76 -13.17 37.13 19.21
N MET A 77 -12.56 36.00 19.58
CA MET A 77 -13.27 34.73 19.70
C MET A 77 -14.33 34.80 20.82
N PRO A 78 -15.53 34.23 20.58
CA PRO A 78 -16.60 34.24 21.57
C PRO A 78 -16.22 33.41 22.80
N ALA A 79 -16.75 33.79 23.97
CA ALA A 79 -16.37 33.20 25.27
C ALA A 79 -16.52 31.67 25.34
N TRP A 80 -17.52 31.10 24.65
CA TRP A 80 -17.71 29.65 24.60
C TRP A 80 -16.55 28.93 23.91
N MET A 81 -15.87 29.57 22.94
CA MET A 81 -14.73 29.00 22.24
C MET A 81 -13.52 28.91 23.17
N TRP A 82 -13.29 29.94 23.99
CA TRP A 82 -12.28 29.91 25.05
C TRP A 82 -12.55 28.82 26.08
N ALA A 83 -13.82 28.57 26.42
CA ALA A 83 -14.20 27.45 27.29
C ALA A 83 -13.83 26.10 26.66
N LEU A 84 -14.07 25.90 25.36
CA LEU A 84 -13.69 24.68 24.65
C LEU A 84 -12.16 24.49 24.59
N ILE A 85 -11.40 25.57 24.36
CA ILE A 85 -9.92 25.55 24.41
C ILE A 85 -9.45 25.16 25.82
N GLY A 86 -10.02 25.76 26.86
CA GLY A 86 -9.73 25.41 28.25
C GLY A 86 -10.04 23.95 28.57
N CYS A 87 -11.17 23.43 28.09
CA CYS A 87 -11.53 22.02 28.18
C CYS A 87 -10.44 21.13 27.55
N SER A 88 -10.01 21.43 26.32
CA SER A 88 -8.95 20.65 25.66
C SER A 88 -7.60 20.73 26.38
N LEU A 89 -7.24 21.91 26.90
CA LEU A 89 -5.98 22.09 27.63
C LEU A 89 -5.98 21.36 28.96
N SER A 90 -7.13 21.22 29.63
CA SER A 90 -7.21 20.53 30.93
C SER A 90 -6.79 19.06 30.84
N GLY A 91 -7.20 18.33 29.80
CA GLY A 91 -6.78 16.94 29.58
C GLY A 91 -5.26 16.81 29.37
N ILE A 92 -4.66 17.77 28.66
CA ILE A 92 -3.21 17.82 28.44
C ILE A 92 -2.47 18.13 29.74
N VAL A 93 -2.95 19.09 30.53
CA VAL A 93 -2.34 19.45 31.82
C VAL A 93 -2.32 18.26 32.77
N VAL A 94 -3.41 17.49 32.85
CA VAL A 94 -3.47 16.24 33.65
C VAL A 94 -2.44 15.22 33.15
N ALA A 95 -2.27 15.08 31.84
CA ALA A 95 -1.27 14.18 31.25
C ALA A 95 0.17 14.59 31.57
N VAL A 96 0.47 15.89 31.45
CA VAL A 96 1.78 16.46 31.80
C VAL A 96 2.06 16.27 33.29
N ALA A 97 1.07 16.53 34.16
CA ALA A 97 1.18 16.29 35.58
C ALA A 97 1.50 14.82 35.88
N GLY A 98 0.79 13.89 35.25
CA GLY A 98 1.08 12.45 35.35
C GLY A 98 2.52 12.10 34.97
N ARG A 99 3.02 12.68 33.86
CA ARG A 99 4.40 12.49 33.42
C ARG A 99 5.43 13.04 34.43
N LEU A 100 5.18 14.21 35.00
CA LEU A 100 6.11 14.87 35.92
C LEU A 100 6.10 14.26 37.33
N LEU A 101 4.96 13.75 37.78
CA LEU A 101 4.79 13.18 39.12
C LEU A 101 5.19 11.70 39.21
N THR A 102 5.35 11.01 38.08
CA THR A 102 5.71 9.58 38.05
C THR A 102 7.10 9.37 37.44
N GLY A 103 7.88 8.45 38.03
CA GLY A 103 9.22 8.13 37.53
C GLY A 103 9.20 7.44 36.17
N GLU A 104 10.25 7.64 35.36
CA GLU A 104 10.42 6.93 34.09
C GLU A 104 10.51 5.41 34.32
N GLY A 105 9.84 4.63 33.48
CA GLY A 105 9.78 3.16 33.60
C GLY A 105 9.04 2.63 34.84
N SER A 106 8.49 3.50 35.70
CA SER A 106 7.79 3.05 36.90
C SER A 106 6.42 2.45 36.58
N PHE A 107 6.02 1.42 37.33
CA PHE A 107 4.66 0.86 37.26
C PHE A 107 3.59 1.94 37.55
N ALA A 108 3.90 2.92 38.42
CA ALA A 108 3.00 4.03 38.70
C ALA A 108 2.68 4.87 37.46
N ARG A 109 3.66 5.10 36.57
CA ARG A 109 3.46 5.82 35.30
C ARG A 109 2.58 5.05 34.33
N MET A 110 2.78 3.73 34.26
CA MET A 110 1.93 2.82 33.47
C MET A 110 0.50 2.83 34.01
N ALA A 111 0.31 2.65 35.33
CA ALA A 111 -1.00 2.68 35.98
C ALA A 111 -1.70 4.03 35.80
N TRP A 112 -0.98 5.14 35.88
CA TRP A 112 -1.52 6.47 35.57
C TRP A 112 -1.98 6.59 34.12
N ALA A 113 -1.16 6.16 33.16
CA ALA A 113 -1.51 6.20 31.74
C ALA A 113 -2.78 5.39 31.46
N PHE A 114 -2.88 4.16 31.97
CA PHE A 114 -4.07 3.33 31.80
C PHE A 114 -5.30 3.87 32.54
N GLY A 115 -5.11 4.39 33.76
CA GLY A 115 -6.19 5.02 34.52
C GLY A 115 -6.75 6.26 33.82
N GLN A 116 -5.87 7.13 33.34
CA GLN A 116 -6.24 8.31 32.56
C GLN A 116 -6.93 7.91 31.24
N LEU A 117 -6.39 6.92 30.52
CA LEU A 117 -6.97 6.43 29.27
C LEU A 117 -8.38 5.85 29.49
N GLY A 118 -8.55 5.02 30.52
CA GLY A 118 -9.84 4.43 30.88
C GLY A 118 -10.87 5.48 31.28
N LEU A 119 -10.48 6.45 32.12
CA LEU A 119 -11.36 7.55 32.52
C LEU A 119 -11.74 8.43 31.32
N ALA A 120 -10.76 8.77 30.48
CA ALA A 120 -10.98 9.58 29.28
C ALA A 120 -11.92 8.87 28.30
N LEU A 121 -11.78 7.55 28.12
CA LEU A 121 -12.70 6.75 27.30
C LEU A 121 -14.14 6.79 27.84
N VAL A 122 -14.34 6.65 29.16
CA VAL A 122 -15.66 6.77 29.78
C VAL A 122 -16.27 8.15 29.55
N VAL A 123 -15.47 9.21 29.65
CA VAL A 123 -15.90 10.58 29.37
C VAL A 123 -16.33 10.75 27.90
N VAL A 124 -15.54 10.25 26.94
CA VAL A 124 -15.89 10.27 25.52
C VAL A 124 -17.17 9.48 25.26
N MET A 125 -17.30 8.27 25.80
CA MET A 125 -18.50 7.45 25.61
C MET A 125 -19.75 8.12 26.19
N THR A 126 -19.62 8.80 27.33
CA THR A 126 -20.71 9.58 27.93
C THR A 126 -21.11 10.75 27.04
N ALA A 127 -20.13 11.49 26.50
CA ALA A 127 -20.39 12.59 25.58
C ALA A 127 -21.04 12.12 24.28
N GLN A 128 -20.58 10.98 23.74
CA GLN A 128 -21.13 10.33 22.55
C GLN A 128 -22.59 9.87 22.78
N LEU A 129 -22.87 9.25 23.92
CA LEU A 129 -24.23 8.84 24.29
C LEU A 129 -25.15 10.06 24.45
N TRP A 130 -24.64 11.12 25.08
CA TRP A 130 -25.39 12.37 25.22
C TRP A 130 -25.73 12.96 23.84
N ALA A 131 -24.75 13.08 22.94
CA ALA A 131 -24.96 13.55 21.57
C ALA A 131 -26.00 12.69 20.82
N LEU A 132 -25.94 11.37 20.95
CA LEU A 132 -26.92 10.45 20.37
C LEU A 132 -28.34 10.71 20.89
N LEU A 133 -28.51 10.88 22.21
CA LEU A 133 -29.83 11.17 22.80
C LEU A 133 -30.45 12.47 22.28
N ILE A 134 -29.63 13.44 21.88
CA ILE A 134 -30.10 14.68 21.24
C ILE A 134 -30.43 14.41 19.78
N ALA A 135 -29.55 13.73 19.04
CA ALA A 135 -29.80 13.38 17.65
C ALA A 135 -31.13 12.61 17.49
N LEU A 136 -31.41 11.66 18.39
CA LEU A 136 -32.66 10.90 18.46
C LEU A 136 -33.91 11.77 18.72
N LYS A 137 -33.75 12.94 19.36
CA LYS A 137 -34.85 13.88 19.56
C LYS A 137 -35.17 14.70 18.30
N HIS A 138 -34.18 14.92 17.44
CA HIS A 138 -34.34 15.76 16.25
C HIS A 138 -34.69 14.96 15.00
N ASP A 139 -34.19 13.73 14.84
CA ASP A 139 -34.44 12.91 13.66
C ASP A 139 -34.63 11.43 14.03
N VAL A 140 -35.71 10.85 13.51
CA VAL A 140 -36.09 9.43 13.70
C VAL A 140 -35.15 8.50 12.92
N LYS A 141 -34.34 9.04 11.99
CA LYS A 141 -33.39 8.27 11.18
C LYS A 141 -32.24 7.66 11.99
N TYR A 142 -31.95 8.17 13.19
CA TYR A 142 -30.89 7.64 14.01
C TYR A 142 -31.36 6.41 14.78
N GLY A 143 -30.66 5.29 14.61
CA GLY A 143 -30.83 4.07 15.40
C GLY A 143 -29.86 4.00 16.59
N PRO A 144 -30.10 3.12 17.56
CA PRO A 144 -29.17 2.90 18.68
C PRO A 144 -27.79 2.41 18.24
N PHE A 145 -27.70 1.73 17.08
CA PHE A 145 -26.45 1.23 16.51
C PHE A 145 -25.66 2.29 15.72
N ASP A 146 -26.26 3.44 15.39
CA ASP A 146 -25.53 4.54 14.72
C ASP A 146 -24.45 5.14 15.63
N PHE A 147 -24.52 4.89 16.94
CA PHE A 147 -23.45 5.17 17.89
C PHE A 147 -22.08 4.64 17.43
N LEU A 148 -22.05 3.44 16.84
CA LEU A 148 -20.84 2.79 16.32
C LEU A 148 -20.68 2.98 14.82
N GLY A 149 -21.79 2.95 14.06
CA GLY A 149 -21.74 2.98 12.60
C GLY A 149 -21.48 4.37 12.01
N LYS A 150 -21.91 5.44 12.70
CA LYS A 150 -21.82 6.83 12.22
C LYS A 150 -21.43 7.78 13.35
N PRO A 151 -20.28 7.55 14.01
CA PRO A 151 -19.92 8.25 15.24
C PRO A 151 -19.77 9.76 15.04
N ILE A 152 -19.47 10.24 13.83
CA ILE A 152 -19.31 11.67 13.51
C ILE A 152 -20.67 12.31 13.14
N ALA A 153 -21.54 11.61 12.42
CA ALA A 153 -22.78 12.18 11.90
C ALA A 153 -23.72 12.65 13.02
N ILE A 154 -23.73 11.96 14.16
CA ILE A 154 -24.55 12.31 15.32
C ILE A 154 -24.14 13.64 15.98
N TRP A 155 -22.95 14.18 15.68
CA TRP A 155 -22.48 15.45 16.25
C TRP A 155 -22.91 16.67 15.47
N PHE A 156 -23.31 16.55 14.21
CA PHE A 156 -23.72 17.71 13.40
C PHE A 156 -24.85 18.53 14.06
N PRO A 157 -25.94 17.91 14.58
CA PRO A 157 -26.96 18.66 15.29
C PRO A 157 -26.41 19.37 16.54
N THR A 158 -25.49 18.72 17.26
CA THR A 158 -24.85 19.29 18.45
C THR A 158 -24.03 20.53 18.11
N PHE A 159 -23.28 20.51 17.00
CA PHE A 159 -22.50 21.67 16.56
C PHE A 159 -23.36 22.80 16.01
N ALA A 160 -24.46 22.49 15.33
CA ALA A 160 -25.40 23.48 14.81
C ALA A 160 -26.06 24.32 15.93
N GLU A 161 -26.17 23.75 17.13
CA GLU A 161 -26.78 24.40 18.31
C GLU A 161 -25.77 25.11 19.22
N LEU A 162 -24.52 25.28 18.81
CA LEU A 162 -23.58 26.11 19.56
C LEU A 162 -24.10 27.56 19.65
N PRO A 163 -24.00 28.22 20.82
CA PRO A 163 -23.22 27.84 22.00
C PRO A 163 -23.98 27.02 23.07
N ALA A 164 -25.29 26.76 22.90
CA ALA A 164 -26.11 26.13 23.93
C ALA A 164 -25.62 24.72 24.32
N THR A 165 -24.91 24.06 23.41
CA THR A 165 -24.37 22.71 23.55
C THR A 165 -22.90 22.65 23.94
N CYS A 166 -22.29 23.79 24.29
CA CYS A 166 -20.84 23.90 24.52
C CYS A 166 -20.32 22.92 25.59
N ALA A 167 -21.08 22.66 26.65
CA ALA A 167 -20.69 21.71 27.69
C ALA A 167 -20.52 20.27 27.16
N ARG A 168 -21.34 19.88 26.17
CA ARG A 168 -21.30 18.54 25.56
C ARG A 168 -20.06 18.37 24.69
N VAL A 169 -19.78 19.37 23.87
CA VAL A 169 -18.58 19.44 23.03
C VAL A 169 -17.33 19.52 23.92
N GLY A 170 -17.37 20.34 24.98
CA GLY A 170 -16.28 20.45 25.96
C GLY A 170 -15.98 19.12 26.63
N LEU A 171 -17.00 18.36 27.05
CA LEU A 171 -16.83 17.02 27.62
C LEU A 171 -16.12 16.06 26.65
N ALA A 172 -16.54 16.05 25.38
CA ALA A 172 -15.89 15.25 24.35
C ALA A 172 -14.42 15.66 24.13
N LEU A 173 -14.14 16.97 24.09
CA LEU A 173 -12.78 17.50 23.92
C LEU A 173 -11.88 17.18 25.11
N VAL A 174 -12.38 17.28 26.35
CA VAL A 174 -11.64 16.84 27.56
C VAL A 174 -11.30 15.35 27.45
N GLY A 175 -12.27 14.52 27.07
CA GLY A 175 -12.06 13.09 26.88
C GLY A 175 -11.03 12.79 25.79
N LEU A 176 -11.16 13.37 24.59
CA LEU A 176 -10.25 13.13 23.46
C LEU A 176 -8.83 13.63 23.76
N SER A 177 -8.69 14.84 24.32
CA SER A 177 -7.38 15.37 24.75
C SER A 177 -6.77 14.56 25.87
N GLY A 178 -7.58 14.05 26.81
CA GLY A 178 -7.15 13.13 27.87
C GLY A 178 -6.64 11.79 27.33
N MET A 179 -7.32 11.21 26.33
CA MET A 179 -6.88 10.01 25.62
C MET A 179 -5.54 10.27 24.90
N PHE A 180 -5.47 11.34 24.10
CA PHE A 180 -4.24 11.72 23.40
C PHE A 180 -3.08 11.96 24.38
N GLY A 181 -3.35 12.65 25.48
CA GLY A 181 -2.39 12.89 26.56
C GLY A 181 -1.89 11.60 27.21
N ALA A 182 -2.78 10.66 27.51
CA ALA A 182 -2.41 9.36 28.08
C ALA A 182 -1.50 8.55 27.15
N LEU A 183 -1.81 8.55 25.85
CA LEU A 183 -1.03 7.84 24.83
C LEU A 183 0.33 8.52 24.57
N VAL A 184 0.32 9.80 24.22
CA VAL A 184 1.50 10.51 23.69
C VAL A 184 2.31 11.19 24.79
N VAL A 185 1.67 11.86 25.73
CA VAL A 185 2.35 12.74 26.68
C VAL A 185 2.86 11.96 27.89
N VAL A 186 2.03 11.10 28.50
CA VAL A 186 2.45 10.32 29.67
C VAL A 186 3.57 9.35 29.30
N GLY A 187 3.55 8.70 28.13
CA GLY A 187 4.67 7.86 27.66
C GLY A 187 4.97 6.63 28.52
N GLY A 188 3.94 6.03 29.12
CA GLY A 188 4.05 4.83 29.97
C GLY A 188 3.55 3.53 29.31
N ILE A 189 3.09 3.60 28.05
CA ILE A 189 2.57 2.44 27.32
C ILE A 189 3.73 1.85 26.50
N PRO A 190 4.09 0.57 26.69
CA PRO A 190 5.11 -0.10 25.91
C PRO A 190 4.58 -0.38 24.50
N TYR A 191 4.65 0.62 23.61
CA TYR A 191 4.15 0.50 22.22
C TYR A 191 4.80 -0.65 21.45
N HIS A 192 6.04 -1.01 21.80
CA HIS A 192 6.70 -2.16 21.22
C HIS A 192 5.89 -3.46 21.44
N TRP A 193 5.19 -3.65 22.56
CA TRP A 193 4.34 -4.84 22.78
C TRP A 193 3.12 -4.93 21.85
N LEU A 194 2.62 -3.80 21.35
CA LEU A 194 1.49 -3.79 20.41
C LEU A 194 1.91 -4.25 19.01
N TRP A 195 3.17 -4.02 18.62
CA TRP A 195 3.69 -4.33 17.28
C TRP A 195 4.62 -5.55 17.25
N GLU A 196 5.26 -5.87 18.37
CA GLU A 196 5.98 -7.13 18.62
C GLU A 196 5.02 -8.28 18.98
N TYR A 197 3.72 -8.10 18.73
CA TYR A 197 2.84 -9.25 18.51
C TYR A 197 3.23 -9.94 17.18
N GLU A 198 4.48 -10.37 17.08
CA GLU A 198 4.82 -11.56 16.32
C GLU A 198 3.93 -12.63 16.94
N PRO A 199 2.92 -13.16 16.22
CA PRO A 199 1.97 -14.11 16.77
C PRO A 199 2.78 -15.32 17.19
N ALA A 200 3.16 -15.35 18.49
CA ALA A 200 4.34 -16.03 19.03
C ALA A 200 4.72 -17.14 18.08
N GLN A 201 5.65 -16.85 17.13
CA GLN A 201 5.88 -17.71 15.95
C GLN A 201 5.73 -19.10 16.48
N LYS A 202 4.65 -19.80 16.11
CA LYS A 202 4.36 -21.11 16.71
C LYS A 202 5.66 -21.83 16.49
N LYS A 203 6.47 -22.00 17.56
CA LYS A 203 7.73 -22.71 17.48
C LYS A 203 7.23 -24.03 16.96
N ASN A 204 7.40 -24.28 15.65
CA ASN A 204 6.80 -25.41 14.97
C ASN A 204 7.22 -26.57 15.86
N PRO A 205 6.30 -27.11 16.68
CA PRO A 205 6.69 -27.85 17.86
C PRO A 205 7.49 -29.00 17.30
N ASN A 206 8.81 -28.96 17.53
CA ASN A 206 9.84 -29.46 16.63
C ASN A 206 9.31 -30.51 15.64
N LEU A 207 9.57 -30.39 14.34
CA LEU A 207 9.35 -31.52 13.41
C LEU A 207 9.88 -32.84 14.01
N LEU A 208 10.94 -32.79 14.82
CA LEU A 208 11.41 -33.87 15.69
C LEU A 208 10.39 -34.40 16.72
N LYS A 209 9.63 -33.57 17.43
CA LYS A 209 8.52 -33.99 18.31
C LYS A 209 7.39 -34.66 17.53
N GLU A 210 7.11 -34.22 16.32
CA GLU A 210 6.07 -34.81 15.46
C GLU A 210 6.56 -36.13 14.82
N ILE A 211 7.84 -36.20 14.45
CA ILE A 211 8.52 -37.43 14.00
C ILE A 211 8.62 -38.44 15.15
N VAL A 212 9.02 -38.02 16.35
CA VAL A 212 9.09 -38.90 17.54
C VAL A 212 7.70 -39.41 17.90
N LYS A 213 6.66 -38.57 17.81
CA LYS A 213 5.29 -39.00 18.10
C LYS A 213 4.75 -39.99 17.04
N ASN A 214 5.06 -39.78 15.76
CA ASN A 214 4.71 -40.72 14.70
C ASN A 214 5.50 -42.04 14.81
N ALA A 215 6.77 -41.99 15.22
CA ALA A 215 7.58 -43.18 15.49
C ALA A 215 7.02 -43.98 16.68
N ASP A 216 6.63 -43.30 17.76
CA ASP A 216 6.03 -43.91 18.96
C ASP A 216 4.64 -44.51 18.67
N GLU A 217 3.87 -43.91 17.75
CA GLU A 217 2.59 -44.46 17.27
C GLU A 217 2.80 -45.67 16.35
N LEU A 218 3.77 -45.63 15.45
CA LEU A 218 4.12 -46.78 14.60
C LEU A 218 4.62 -47.98 15.43
N ALA A 219 5.44 -47.73 16.45
CA ALA A 219 5.92 -48.76 17.38
C ALA A 219 4.78 -49.41 18.19
N LYS A 220 3.72 -48.66 18.52
CA LYS A 220 2.54 -49.19 19.20
C LYS A 220 1.68 -50.08 18.29
N TYR A 221 1.65 -49.82 16.99
CA TYR A 221 0.92 -50.65 16.02
C TYR A 221 1.68 -51.90 15.58
N SER A 222 3.03 -51.89 15.61
CA SER A 222 3.83 -53.05 15.24
C SER A 222 3.86 -54.14 16.33
N GLY A 223 3.39 -53.86 17.55
CA GLY A 223 3.19 -54.87 18.59
C GLY A 223 4.47 -55.51 19.14
N GLU A 224 5.64 -54.96 18.79
CA GLU A 224 6.94 -55.51 19.16
C GLU A 224 7.63 -54.54 20.12
N SER A 225 7.57 -54.87 21.40
CA SER A 225 8.20 -54.10 22.47
C SER A 225 9.71 -54.38 22.50
N SER A 226 10.48 -53.75 21.62
CA SER A 226 11.94 -53.74 21.71
C SER A 226 12.44 -52.32 21.97
N SER A 227 13.12 -52.15 23.10
CA SER A 227 13.79 -50.91 23.51
C SER A 227 14.98 -50.53 22.63
N ASP A 228 15.31 -51.36 21.64
CA ASP A 228 16.50 -51.23 20.81
C ASP A 228 16.20 -50.57 19.44
N SER A 229 14.94 -50.26 19.13
CA SER A 229 14.51 -49.86 17.78
C SER A 229 14.77 -48.39 17.40
N LEU A 230 15.16 -47.53 18.35
CA LEU A 230 15.37 -46.11 18.06
C LEU A 230 16.79 -45.82 17.54
N GLU A 231 17.80 -46.59 17.98
CA GLU A 231 19.16 -46.54 17.43
C GLU A 231 19.21 -47.20 16.04
N ASP A 232 18.50 -48.33 15.85
CA ASP A 232 18.42 -49.00 14.55
C ASP A 232 17.68 -48.16 13.50
N ALA A 233 16.56 -47.52 13.85
CA ALA A 233 15.82 -46.67 12.89
C ALA A 233 16.60 -45.41 12.45
N VAL A 234 17.47 -44.88 13.33
CA VAL A 234 18.37 -43.76 12.97
C VAL A 234 19.55 -44.27 12.13
N SER A 235 20.02 -45.49 12.38
CA SER A 235 21.08 -46.12 11.57
C SER A 235 20.59 -46.50 10.18
N ASP A 236 19.33 -46.94 10.03
CA ASP A 236 18.71 -47.31 8.75
C ASP A 236 18.47 -46.09 7.84
N PHE A 237 18.19 -44.93 8.42
CA PHE A 237 18.01 -43.69 7.65
C PHE A 237 19.34 -43.05 7.22
N ALA A 238 20.43 -43.35 7.94
CA ALA A 238 21.77 -42.83 7.64
C ALA A 238 22.54 -43.67 6.62
N GLY A 239 22.04 -44.87 6.27
CA GLY A 239 22.74 -45.84 5.44
C GLY A 239 23.90 -46.50 6.19
N GLU A 240 24.06 -47.81 6.04
CA GLU A 240 25.21 -48.55 6.55
C GLU A 240 26.49 -48.04 5.86
N VAL A 241 27.23 -47.18 6.56
CA VAL A 241 28.63 -46.87 6.24
C VAL A 241 29.48 -47.83 7.08
N GLU A 242 30.05 -48.85 6.44
CA GLU A 242 30.76 -49.96 7.11
C GLU A 242 32.11 -49.57 7.75
N ASP A 243 32.60 -48.34 7.55
CA ASP A 243 33.86 -47.88 8.15
C ASP A 243 33.63 -46.87 9.27
N LYS A 244 33.95 -47.28 10.51
CA LYS A 244 33.80 -46.47 11.72
C LYS A 244 34.59 -45.16 11.68
N ASP A 245 35.68 -45.10 10.92
CA ASP A 245 36.53 -43.91 10.83
C ASP A 245 35.95 -42.84 9.89
N ASP A 246 35.09 -43.23 8.93
CA ASP A 246 34.43 -42.29 8.01
C ASP A 246 33.15 -41.69 8.61
N LYS A 247 32.56 -42.36 9.61
CA LYS A 247 31.33 -41.91 10.26
C LYS A 247 31.53 -40.66 11.12
N GLU A 248 32.68 -40.53 11.79
CA GLU A 248 33.03 -39.32 12.55
C GLU A 248 33.23 -38.12 11.62
N ALA A 249 33.93 -38.31 10.50
CA ALA A 249 34.13 -37.25 9.50
C ALA A 249 32.81 -36.80 8.83
N TYR A 250 31.90 -37.74 8.56
CA TYR A 250 30.58 -37.42 8.01
C TYR A 250 29.71 -36.65 9.02
N LEU A 251 29.70 -37.08 10.30
CA LEU A 251 28.94 -36.41 11.35
C LEU A 251 29.46 -35.00 11.64
N ASP A 252 30.77 -34.77 11.58
CA ASP A 252 31.34 -33.43 11.71
C ASP A 252 30.98 -32.53 10.52
N SER A 253 30.99 -33.06 9.29
CA SER A 253 30.56 -32.30 8.10
C SER A 253 29.07 -31.91 8.17
N LEU A 254 28.22 -32.82 8.65
CA LEU A 254 26.79 -32.58 8.81
C LEU A 254 26.52 -31.57 9.93
N ALA A 255 27.27 -31.64 11.04
CA ALA A 255 27.19 -30.69 12.14
C ALA A 255 27.64 -29.28 11.72
N GLU A 256 28.60 -29.17 10.81
CA GLU A 256 29.09 -27.91 10.28
C GLU A 256 28.10 -27.27 9.28
N ASP A 257 27.45 -28.09 8.43
CA ASP A 257 26.35 -27.65 7.58
C ASP A 257 25.11 -27.22 8.39
N LEU A 258 24.78 -27.94 9.48
CA LEU A 258 23.72 -27.55 10.41
C LEU A 258 24.07 -26.26 11.17
N ARG A 259 25.34 -26.07 11.56
CA ARG A 259 25.78 -24.80 12.16
C ARG A 259 25.72 -23.64 11.16
N ARG A 260 26.04 -23.86 9.88
CA ARG A 260 25.85 -22.85 8.82
C ARG A 260 24.38 -22.50 8.61
N SER A 261 23.49 -23.49 8.63
CA SER A 261 22.05 -23.27 8.53
C SER A 261 21.47 -22.54 9.76
N LEU A 262 21.93 -22.88 10.97
CA LEU A 262 21.45 -22.27 12.23
C LEU A 262 22.06 -20.88 12.53
N THR A 263 23.23 -20.57 11.98
CA THR A 263 23.78 -19.20 11.99
C THR A 263 23.33 -18.39 10.77
N GLY A 264 22.41 -18.96 9.98
CA GLY A 264 21.74 -18.39 8.82
C GLY A 264 21.02 -17.08 9.14
N LYS A 265 21.77 -16.00 9.05
CA LYS A 265 21.31 -14.83 8.31
C LYS A 265 21.16 -15.30 6.85
N GLU A 266 20.11 -16.07 6.57
CA GLU A 266 19.69 -16.29 5.19
C GLU A 266 19.38 -14.89 4.67
N GLU A 267 20.30 -14.33 3.88
CA GLU A 267 19.88 -13.52 2.74
C GLU A 267 18.94 -14.44 1.98
N ILE A 268 17.65 -14.34 2.30
CA ILE A 268 16.56 -14.80 1.46
C ILE A 268 16.89 -14.15 0.14
N ASP A 269 17.48 -14.89 -0.80
CA ASP A 269 17.69 -14.45 -2.16
C ASP A 269 16.28 -14.10 -2.64
N PRO A 270 15.92 -12.80 -2.64
CA PRO A 270 14.54 -12.42 -2.80
C PRO A 270 14.25 -12.73 -4.24
N ARG A 271 13.58 -13.85 -4.49
CA ARG A 271 13.23 -14.28 -5.84
C ARG A 271 12.63 -13.06 -6.53
N PRO A 272 13.28 -12.55 -7.60
CA PRO A 272 12.88 -11.28 -8.17
C PRO A 272 11.41 -11.38 -8.56
N GLU A 273 10.59 -10.53 -7.97
CA GLU A 273 9.18 -10.44 -8.31
C GLU A 273 9.07 -9.89 -9.73
N SER A 274 8.02 -10.29 -10.45
CA SER A 274 7.76 -9.80 -11.80
C SER A 274 6.38 -9.16 -11.88
N LEU A 275 6.29 -8.00 -12.53
CA LEU A 275 5.05 -7.24 -12.68
C LEU A 275 4.85 -6.80 -14.13
N ASN A 276 3.63 -7.00 -14.64
CA ASN A 276 3.24 -6.46 -15.93
C ASN A 276 2.85 -4.98 -15.78
N CYS A 277 3.54 -4.11 -16.51
CA CYS A 277 3.33 -2.66 -16.49
C CYS A 277 3.09 -2.10 -17.90
N LEU A 278 2.37 -0.99 -17.98
CA LEU A 278 2.16 -0.23 -19.22
C LEU A 278 3.27 0.80 -19.39
N ILE A 279 3.82 0.90 -20.59
CA ILE A 279 4.80 1.94 -20.90
C ILE A 279 4.05 3.25 -21.17
N VAL A 280 4.34 4.30 -20.40
CA VAL A 280 3.66 5.60 -20.49
C VAL A 280 4.57 6.73 -21.00
N GLY A 281 5.88 6.55 -20.93
CA GLY A 281 6.85 7.51 -21.47
C GLY A 281 8.27 6.95 -21.47
N TYR A 282 9.19 7.67 -22.10
CA TYR A 282 10.60 7.30 -22.14
C TYR A 282 11.52 8.52 -22.15
N ARG A 283 12.81 8.29 -21.90
CA ARG A 283 13.89 9.28 -22.02
C ARG A 283 15.03 8.68 -22.80
N VAL A 284 15.65 9.48 -23.67
CA VAL A 284 16.87 9.12 -24.39
C VAL A 284 18.10 9.80 -23.79
N HIS A 285 19.27 9.23 -24.01
CA HIS A 285 20.54 9.86 -23.70
C HIS A 285 20.76 11.08 -24.60
N THR A 286 21.01 12.25 -24.00
CA THR A 286 21.23 13.50 -24.74
C THR A 286 22.70 13.82 -24.99
N LYS A 287 23.63 13.14 -24.30
CA LYS A 287 25.08 13.40 -24.38
C LYS A 287 25.88 12.09 -24.28
N GLY A 288 27.04 12.07 -24.94
CA GLY A 288 28.01 10.97 -24.90
C GLY A 288 27.87 9.96 -26.03
N ASP A 289 28.65 8.88 -25.98
CA ASP A 289 28.72 7.83 -27.03
C ASP A 289 27.40 7.09 -27.23
N ASN A 290 26.49 7.15 -26.25
CA ASN A 290 25.14 6.57 -26.31
C ASN A 290 24.06 7.60 -26.68
N GLN A 291 24.41 8.75 -27.28
CA GLN A 291 23.43 9.75 -27.68
C GLN A 291 22.34 9.15 -28.58
N GLY A 292 21.08 9.39 -28.22
CA GLY A 292 19.92 8.87 -28.94
C GLY A 292 19.48 7.46 -28.52
N LYS A 293 20.24 6.75 -27.66
CA LYS A 293 19.79 5.47 -27.10
C LYS A 293 18.79 5.65 -25.96
N LEU A 294 17.95 4.65 -25.76
CA LEU A 294 16.99 4.59 -24.67
C LEU A 294 17.70 4.60 -23.31
N LYS A 295 17.42 5.59 -22.48
CA LYS A 295 18.01 5.75 -21.14
C LYS A 295 17.10 5.23 -20.04
N THR A 296 15.81 5.57 -20.13
CA THR A 296 14.85 5.28 -19.06
C THR A 296 13.46 5.08 -19.64
N LEU A 297 12.74 4.06 -19.16
CA LEU A 297 11.31 3.88 -19.39
C LEU A 297 10.52 4.29 -18.15
N LEU A 298 9.44 5.03 -18.38
CA LEU A 298 8.43 5.31 -17.36
C LEU A 298 7.30 4.31 -17.54
N VAL A 299 7.05 3.55 -16.48
CA VAL A 299 6.08 2.46 -16.50
C VAL A 299 5.01 2.66 -15.43
N ALA A 300 3.78 2.34 -15.78
CA ALA A 300 2.62 2.52 -14.94
C ALA A 300 1.89 1.19 -14.70
N SER A 301 1.31 1.05 -13.52
CA SER A 301 0.51 -0.12 -13.13
C SER A 301 -0.75 0.36 -12.38
N PRO A 302 -1.88 -0.36 -12.49
CA PRO A 302 -3.08 -0.04 -11.73
C PRO A 302 -2.85 -0.26 -10.22
N VAL A 303 -2.79 0.83 -9.46
CA VAL A 303 -2.70 0.80 -7.99
C VAL A 303 -3.97 1.43 -7.42
N LYS A 304 -4.74 0.66 -6.65
CA LYS A 304 -6.06 1.11 -6.11
C LYS A 304 -6.99 1.64 -7.21
N GLN A 305 -7.12 0.90 -8.31
CA GLN A 305 -7.95 1.24 -9.48
C GLN A 305 -7.55 2.52 -10.22
N LYS A 306 -6.44 3.17 -9.87
CA LYS A 306 -5.91 4.33 -10.60
C LYS A 306 -4.57 3.95 -11.22
N LEU A 307 -4.39 4.30 -12.50
CA LEU A 307 -3.11 4.09 -13.18
C LEU A 307 -2.08 5.05 -12.59
N ARG A 308 -1.00 4.51 -12.02
CA ARG A 308 0.08 5.29 -11.40
C ARG A 308 1.42 4.85 -11.95
N ILE A 309 2.35 5.79 -12.09
CA ILE A 309 3.75 5.47 -12.42
C ILE A 309 4.36 4.76 -11.22
N VAL A 310 4.77 3.51 -11.42
CA VAL A 310 5.33 2.65 -10.35
C VAL A 310 6.84 2.57 -10.40
N ALA A 311 7.46 2.86 -11.54
CA ALA A 311 8.91 2.76 -11.69
C ALA A 311 9.46 3.60 -12.84
N MET A 312 10.75 3.92 -12.71
CA MET A 312 11.63 4.36 -13.79
C MET A 312 12.63 3.24 -14.04
N VAL A 313 12.56 2.59 -15.19
CA VAL A 313 13.39 1.44 -15.52
C VAL A 313 14.59 1.93 -16.33
N SER A 314 15.80 1.74 -15.83
CA SER A 314 17.05 2.11 -16.52
C SER A 314 17.90 0.90 -16.94
N GLU A 315 17.53 -0.30 -16.50
CA GLU A 315 18.30 -1.53 -16.72
C GLU A 315 17.53 -2.55 -17.56
N GLY A 316 18.25 -3.46 -18.20
CA GLY A 316 17.68 -4.56 -18.99
C GLY A 316 17.50 -4.27 -20.49
N PHE A 317 17.89 -3.08 -20.97
CA PHE A 317 17.75 -2.70 -22.39
C PHE A 317 18.90 -3.18 -23.29
N ASP A 318 20.07 -3.43 -22.70
CA ASP A 318 21.31 -3.75 -23.42
C ASP A 318 21.38 -5.22 -23.90
N GLN A 319 20.32 -6.00 -23.69
CA GLN A 319 20.26 -7.38 -24.13
C GLN A 319 20.19 -7.42 -25.67
N PRO A 320 21.00 -8.26 -26.35
CA PRO A 320 20.89 -8.45 -27.79
C PRO A 320 19.57 -9.15 -28.12
N VAL A 321 18.87 -8.70 -29.17
CA VAL A 321 17.59 -9.31 -29.59
C VAL A 321 17.79 -10.74 -30.10
N SER A 322 18.94 -11.02 -30.71
CA SER A 322 19.35 -12.32 -31.22
C SER A 322 20.88 -12.44 -31.09
N GLU A 323 21.39 -13.66 -30.93
CA GLU A 323 22.83 -13.93 -30.91
C GLU A 323 23.56 -13.44 -32.17
N PHE A 324 22.84 -13.26 -33.27
CA PHE A 324 23.40 -12.86 -34.56
C PHE A 324 23.19 -11.38 -34.90
N ASP A 325 22.40 -10.65 -34.12
CA ASP A 325 22.06 -9.26 -34.42
C ASP A 325 22.73 -8.31 -33.42
N SER A 326 23.39 -7.28 -33.96
CA SER A 326 23.98 -6.20 -33.16
C SER A 326 22.94 -5.28 -32.53
N GLN A 327 21.66 -5.40 -32.93
CA GLN A 327 20.58 -4.57 -32.40
C GLN A 327 20.21 -4.97 -30.97
N THR A 328 20.17 -3.98 -30.07
CA THR A 328 19.71 -4.20 -28.69
C THR A 328 18.19 -4.12 -28.61
N VAL A 329 17.62 -4.75 -27.59
CA VAL A 329 16.17 -4.65 -27.30
C VAL A 329 15.77 -3.18 -27.10
N GLY A 330 16.64 -2.37 -26.50
CA GLY A 330 16.43 -0.93 -26.35
C GLY A 330 16.26 -0.18 -27.67
N ASP A 331 17.04 -0.53 -28.70
CA ASP A 331 16.98 0.11 -30.02
C ASP A 331 15.68 -0.24 -30.75
N GLN A 332 15.27 -1.51 -30.71
CA GLN A 332 14.00 -1.95 -31.29
C GLN A 332 12.81 -1.29 -30.58
N LEU A 333 12.84 -1.26 -29.24
CA LEU A 333 11.77 -0.66 -28.45
C LEU A 333 11.67 0.85 -28.67
N LEU A 334 12.80 1.55 -28.81
CA LEU A 334 12.79 2.99 -29.07
C LEU A 334 12.11 3.33 -30.41
N GLU A 335 12.31 2.52 -31.44
CA GLU A 335 11.67 2.72 -32.73
C GLU A 335 10.15 2.54 -32.63
N GLU A 336 9.68 1.51 -31.91
CA GLU A 336 8.24 1.32 -31.64
C GLU A 336 7.65 2.48 -30.82
N LEU A 337 8.37 2.97 -29.81
CA LEU A 337 7.91 4.04 -28.94
C LEU A 337 7.75 5.38 -29.68
N ARG A 338 8.65 5.69 -30.63
CA ARG A 338 8.56 6.89 -31.46
C ARG A 338 7.30 6.92 -32.33
N GLN A 339 6.83 5.76 -32.79
CA GLN A 339 5.63 5.66 -33.62
C GLN A 339 4.33 5.94 -32.83
N ILE A 340 4.35 5.78 -31.51
CA ILE A 340 3.19 5.96 -30.62
C ILE A 340 3.28 7.20 -29.71
N GLY A 341 4.12 8.17 -30.09
CA GLY A 341 4.36 9.40 -29.32
C GLY A 341 3.10 10.26 -29.08
N ARG A 342 3.14 11.03 -28.00
CA ARG A 342 2.12 12.01 -27.58
C ARG A 342 2.77 13.30 -27.10
N SER A 343 2.02 14.41 -27.18
CA SER A 343 2.42 15.70 -26.62
C SER A 343 2.29 15.77 -25.09
N GLU A 344 1.38 15.00 -24.50
CA GLU A 344 0.97 15.12 -23.09
C GLU A 344 1.01 13.79 -22.34
N ALA A 345 1.27 13.89 -21.03
CA ALA A 345 1.31 12.76 -20.11
C ALA A 345 -0.09 12.17 -19.87
N VAL A 346 -0.20 10.84 -19.92
CA VAL A 346 -1.45 10.14 -19.57
C VAL A 346 -1.69 10.10 -18.06
N VAL A 347 -0.61 10.05 -17.28
CA VAL A 347 -0.65 10.02 -15.81
C VAL A 347 0.06 11.27 -15.30
N ARG A 348 -0.60 12.07 -14.46
CA ARG A 348 0.01 13.25 -13.81
C ARG A 348 1.28 12.83 -13.08
N ASN A 349 2.40 13.45 -13.39
CA ASN A 349 3.68 13.15 -12.77
C ASN A 349 4.64 14.34 -12.88
N PRO A 350 5.66 14.42 -12.01
CA PRO A 350 6.63 15.52 -11.99
C PRO A 350 7.82 15.31 -12.97
N TYR A 351 7.86 14.20 -13.69
CA TYR A 351 9.00 13.84 -14.52
C TYR A 351 8.88 14.44 -15.93
N THR A 352 10.02 14.86 -16.49
CA THR A 352 10.11 15.23 -17.91
C THR A 352 10.46 14.01 -18.75
N ALA A 353 9.57 13.62 -19.64
CA ALA A 353 9.74 12.49 -20.55
C ALA A 353 9.07 12.75 -21.91
N GLU A 354 9.44 11.98 -22.92
CA GLU A 354 8.68 11.86 -24.16
C GLU A 354 7.51 10.90 -23.88
N TRP A 355 6.28 11.40 -24.03
CA TRP A 355 5.08 10.66 -23.67
C TRP A 355 4.65 9.74 -24.80
N VAL A 356 4.12 8.56 -24.46
CA VAL A 356 3.62 7.59 -25.44
C VAL A 356 2.20 7.17 -25.12
N LYS A 357 1.47 6.70 -26.14
CA LYS A 357 0.17 6.04 -25.93
C LYS A 357 0.40 4.74 -25.13
N PRO A 358 -0.39 4.44 -24.08
CA PRO A 358 -0.20 3.28 -23.21
C PRO A 358 -0.74 2.00 -23.87
N VAL A 359 -0.19 1.66 -25.04
CA VAL A 359 -0.59 0.51 -25.86
C VAL A 359 0.37 -0.66 -25.66
N LEU A 360 1.62 -0.38 -25.27
CA LEU A 360 2.65 -1.36 -25.04
C LEU A 360 2.71 -1.76 -23.56
N ALA A 361 2.66 -3.07 -23.30
CA ALA A 361 2.87 -3.65 -21.99
C ALA A 361 4.24 -4.34 -21.93
N CYS A 362 4.89 -4.26 -20.78
CA CYS A 362 6.18 -4.89 -20.51
C CYS A 362 6.13 -5.64 -19.17
N ASN A 363 6.96 -6.67 -19.06
CA ASN A 363 7.22 -7.33 -17.79
C ASN A 363 8.49 -6.73 -17.17
N ILE A 364 8.41 -6.40 -15.88
CA ILE A 364 9.49 -5.79 -15.11
C ILE A 364 9.83 -6.71 -13.95
N LYS A 365 11.11 -7.03 -13.82
CA LYS A 365 11.66 -7.69 -12.63
C LYS A 365 12.05 -6.65 -11.60
N PHE A 366 11.77 -6.89 -10.33
CA PHE A 366 12.11 -5.95 -9.26
C PHE A 366 12.40 -6.72 -7.97
N ALA A 367 13.13 -6.08 -7.05
CA ALA A 367 13.56 -6.72 -5.80
C ALA A 367 12.44 -6.72 -4.75
N SER A 368 11.75 -5.60 -4.57
CA SER A 368 10.66 -5.44 -3.61
C SER A 368 9.87 -4.16 -3.86
N TRP A 369 8.77 -3.96 -3.12
CA TRP A 369 7.99 -2.73 -3.16
C TRP A 369 8.51 -1.70 -2.14
N LEU A 370 8.72 -0.47 -2.59
CA LEU A 370 8.95 0.71 -1.75
C LEU A 370 7.61 1.37 -1.42
N ASP A 371 7.29 1.45 -0.12
CA ASP A 371 6.07 2.05 0.42
C ASP A 371 4.76 1.52 -0.21
N GLY A 372 4.79 0.30 -0.77
CA GLY A 372 3.66 -0.33 -1.47
C GLY A 372 3.22 0.38 -2.74
N THR A 373 4.02 1.33 -3.27
CA THR A 373 3.63 2.11 -4.46
C THR A 373 4.70 2.19 -5.55
N GLN A 374 5.97 2.04 -5.20
CA GLN A 374 7.08 2.10 -6.15
C GLN A 374 7.84 0.78 -6.17
N LEU A 375 8.44 0.43 -7.31
CA LEU A 375 9.28 -0.77 -7.43
C LEU A 375 10.74 -0.44 -7.10
N LEU A 376 11.38 -1.28 -6.28
CA LEU A 376 12.79 -1.18 -5.95
C LEU A 376 13.63 -1.99 -6.95
N ASN A 377 14.69 -1.39 -7.48
CA ASN A 377 15.59 -1.97 -8.50
C ASN A 377 14.84 -2.60 -9.70
N PRO A 378 14.00 -1.83 -10.40
CA PRO A 378 13.25 -2.34 -11.53
C PRO A 378 14.15 -2.52 -12.76
N ALA A 379 14.13 -3.71 -13.35
CA ALA A 379 14.82 -4.07 -14.58
C ALA A 379 13.83 -4.56 -15.63
N PHE A 380 14.01 -4.13 -16.87
CA PHE A 380 13.20 -4.58 -18.00
C PHE A 380 13.49 -6.07 -18.28
N ASP A 381 12.44 -6.89 -18.34
CA ASP A 381 12.56 -8.30 -18.68
C ASP A 381 12.21 -8.55 -20.14
N ARG A 382 10.97 -8.25 -20.53
CA ARG A 382 10.48 -8.49 -21.90
C ARG A 382 9.24 -7.68 -22.25
N LEU A 383 9.04 -7.45 -23.54
CA LEU A 383 7.82 -6.88 -24.08
C LEU A 383 6.70 -7.93 -24.14
N VAL A 384 5.49 -7.58 -23.71
CA VAL A 384 4.31 -8.44 -23.74
C VAL A 384 3.55 -8.18 -25.04
N LYS A 385 3.88 -8.93 -26.10
CA LYS A 385 3.37 -8.71 -27.48
C LYS A 385 1.87 -8.98 -27.67
N ASP A 386 1.18 -9.55 -26.70
CA ASP A 386 -0.21 -10.04 -26.82
C ASP A 386 -1.19 -9.48 -25.78
N PHE A 387 -1.06 -8.21 -25.40
CA PHE A 387 -2.01 -7.62 -24.45
C PHE A 387 -3.46 -7.52 -24.99
N ARG A 388 -3.67 -7.53 -26.32
CA ARG A 388 -4.99 -7.33 -26.96
C ARG A 388 -5.86 -8.59 -27.13
N ARG A 389 -5.39 -9.80 -26.78
CA ARG A 389 -6.06 -11.07 -27.15
C ARG A 389 -6.71 -11.86 -26.00
N ARG A 390 -6.89 -11.26 -24.81
CA ARG A 390 -7.61 -11.93 -23.71
C ARG A 390 -8.83 -11.17 -23.26
#